data_AF-A0A945WZQ2-F1
#
_entry.id   AF-A0A945WZQ2-F1
#
_cell.length_a   1.000
_cell.length_b   1.000
_cell.length_c   1.000
_cell.angle_alpha   90.00
_cell.angle_beta   90.00
_cell.angle_gamma   90.00
#
_symmetry.space_group_name_H-M   'P 1'
#
loop_
_entity.id
_entity.type
_entity.pdbx_description
1 polymer ?
#
loop_
_entity_poly.entity_id
_entity_poly.type
_entity_poly.pdbx_seq_one_letter_code
_entity_poly.pdbx_strand_id
1 'polypeptide(L)'
;MRNLPQLMRRPVTTERLDASIGSKMAYGAGAVVSGVGMLKIAGLELTEHQLMFGLLLVTGVALQLVVLGMALEVRGQLLATGDRSR
;
A
#
# COMPACT_ATOMS: atom_id res chain seq x y z
N MET A 1 8.94 -34.03 -19.24
CA MET A 1 9.18 -32.59 -18.97
C MET A 1 8.57 -31.70 -20.06
N ARG A 2 7.25 -31.66 -20.19
CA ARG A 2 6.52 -30.71 -21.04
C ARG A 2 5.21 -30.44 -20.32
N ASN A 3 4.98 -29.21 -19.86
CA ASN A 3 3.70 -28.61 -19.40
C ASN A 3 3.89 -27.33 -18.55
N LEU A 4 5.07 -26.70 -18.54
CA LEU A 4 5.27 -25.43 -17.81
C LEU A 4 4.74 -24.14 -18.47
N PRO A 5 4.49 -24.02 -19.80
CA PRO A 5 4.02 -22.75 -20.34
C PRO A 5 2.50 -22.52 -20.26
N GLN A 6 1.70 -23.47 -19.75
CA GLN A 6 0.23 -23.31 -19.69
C GLN A 6 -0.28 -22.60 -18.43
N LEU A 7 0.51 -22.45 -17.37
CA LEU A 7 0.10 -21.69 -16.18
C LEU A 7 0.11 -20.16 -16.40
N MET A 8 0.84 -19.66 -17.41
CA MET A 8 0.93 -18.23 -17.73
C MET A 8 -0.25 -17.69 -18.57
N ARG A 9 -1.23 -18.53 -18.93
CA ARG A 9 -2.38 -18.14 -19.76
C ARG A 9 -3.70 -17.97 -19.00
N ARG A 10 -3.68 -17.84 -17.67
CA ARG A 10 -4.85 -17.30 -16.98
C ARG A 10 -4.90 -15.80 -17.29
N PRO A 11 -6.00 -15.27 -17.86
CA PRO A 11 -6.14 -13.84 -18.05
C PRO A 11 -6.13 -13.21 -16.66
N VAL A 12 -4.99 -12.62 -16.29
CA VAL A 12 -4.92 -11.73 -15.16
C VAL A 12 -5.69 -10.51 -15.62
N THR A 13 -6.97 -10.42 -15.25
CA THR A 13 -7.80 -9.26 -15.54
C THR A 13 -7.04 -8.02 -15.07
N THR A 14 -6.85 -7.06 -15.96
CA THR A 14 -6.03 -5.84 -15.77
C THR A 14 -6.32 -5.16 -14.42
N GLU A 15 -7.59 -5.18 -13.98
CA GLU A 15 -8.02 -4.64 -12.67
C GLU A 15 -7.36 -5.31 -11.45
N ARG A 16 -7.02 -6.60 -11.51
CA ARG A 16 -6.31 -7.29 -10.41
C ARG A 16 -4.85 -6.89 -10.33
N LEU A 17 -4.21 -6.72 -11.49
CA LEU A 17 -2.85 -6.20 -11.59
C LEU A 17 -2.81 -4.77 -11.05
N ASP A 18 -3.78 -3.94 -11.42
CA ASP A 18 -3.89 -2.56 -10.95
C ASP A 18 -4.10 -2.49 -9.42
N ALA A 19 -4.96 -3.34 -8.85
CA ALA A 19 -5.18 -3.39 -7.41
C ALA A 19 -3.92 -3.86 -6.63
N SER A 20 -3.20 -4.85 -7.15
CA SER A 20 -1.97 -5.36 -6.51
C SER A 20 -0.79 -4.40 -6.65
N ILE A 21 -0.66 -3.72 -7.79
CA ILE A 21 0.35 -2.67 -7.96
C ILE A 21 0.00 -1.48 -7.05
N GLY A 22 -1.28 -1.10 -7.00
CA GLY A 22 -1.79 -0.05 -6.14
C GLY A 22 -1.52 -0.30 -4.65
N SER A 23 -1.71 -1.52 -4.15
CA SER A 23 -1.43 -1.83 -2.74
C SER A 23 0.06 -1.74 -2.41
N LYS A 24 0.93 -2.28 -3.27
CA LYS A 24 2.39 -2.18 -3.11
C LYS A 24 2.87 -0.73 -3.14
N MET A 25 2.32 0.09 -4.03
CA MET A 25 2.61 1.51 -4.09
C MET A 25 2.15 2.24 -2.84
N ALA A 26 0.97 1.92 -2.29
CA ALA A 26 0.47 2.52 -1.06
C ALA A 26 1.36 2.19 0.15
N TYR A 27 1.78 0.92 0.30
CA TYR A 27 2.73 0.54 1.35
C TYR A 27 4.10 1.21 1.16
N GLY A 28 4.60 1.27 -0.08
CA GLY A 28 5.85 1.96 -0.41
C GLY A 28 5.79 3.45 -0.07
N ALA A 29 4.70 4.13 -0.43
CA ALA A 29 4.46 5.51 -0.06
C ALA A 29 4.39 5.70 1.46
N GLY A 30 3.76 4.78 2.20
CA GLY A 30 3.72 4.82 3.66
C GLY A 30 5.11 4.73 4.31
N ALA A 31 5.98 3.87 3.77
CA ALA A 31 7.37 3.76 4.22
C ALA A 31 8.17 5.04 3.91
N VAL A 32 8.02 5.61 2.71
CA VAL A 32 8.68 6.85 2.31
C VAL A 32 8.21 8.02 3.18
N VAL A 33 6.90 8.18 3.39
CA VAL A 33 6.33 9.24 4.23
C VAL A 33 6.83 9.12 5.67
N SER A 34 6.88 7.91 6.22
CA SER A 34 7.43 7.67 7.56
C SER A 34 8.89 8.10 7.65
N GLY A 35 9.72 7.67 6.69
CA GLY A 35 11.15 8.01 6.67
C GLY A 35 11.41 9.51 6.49
N VAL A 36 10.78 10.13 5.48
CA VAL A 36 10.93 11.57 5.22
C VAL A 36 10.35 12.40 6.36
N GLY A 37 9.21 12.00 6.90
CA GLY A 37 8.56 12.66 8.03
C GLY A 37 9.44 12.67 9.28
N MET A 38 10.04 11.53 9.63
CA MET A 38 11.00 11.45 10.74
C MET A 38 12.25 12.30 10.51
N LEU A 39 12.85 12.24 9.31
CA LEU A 39 14.01 13.07 8.96
C LEU A 39 13.72 14.57 9.06
N LYS A 40 12.53 14.98 8.60
CA LYS A 40 12.07 16.37 8.70
C LYS A 40 11.89 16.81 10.15
N ILE A 41 11.27 15.98 10.98
CA ILE A 41 11.05 16.29 12.39
C ILE A 41 12.38 16.38 13.15
N ALA A 42 13.33 15.49 12.86
CA ALA A 42 14.64 15.47 13.52
C ALA A 42 15.50 16.70 13.23
N GLY A 43 15.30 17.36 12.08
CA GLY A 43 16.09 18.53 11.66
C GLY A 43 15.51 19.88 12.11
N LEU A 44 14.43 19.91 12.87
CA LEU A 44 13.75 21.14 13.28
C LEU A 44 13.89 21.36 14.79
N GLU A 45 14.16 22.60 15.19
CA GLU A 45 14.06 23.04 16.59
C GLU A 45 12.57 23.19 16.95
N LEU A 46 11.93 22.06 17.20
CA LEU A 46 10.50 21.99 17.54
C LEU A 46 10.31 22.10 19.05
N THR A 47 9.30 22.87 19.44
CA THR A 47 8.76 22.79 20.81
C THR A 47 8.13 21.40 21.05
N GLU A 48 8.03 20.97 22.31
CA GLU A 48 7.50 19.65 22.69
C GLU A 48 6.12 19.36 22.07
N HIS A 49 5.24 20.36 22.06
CA HIS A 49 3.91 20.25 21.45
C HIS A 49 3.99 20.05 19.93
N GLN A 50 4.86 20.80 19.24
CA GLN A 50 5.03 20.67 17.79
C GLN A 50 5.68 19.33 17.41
N LEU A 51 6.58 18.82 18.25
CA LEU A 51 7.16 17.47 18.10
C LEU A 51 6.07 16.41 18.20
N MET A 52 5.22 16.49 19.23
CA MET A 52 4.07 15.58 19.41
C MET A 52 3.11 15.62 18.22
N PHE A 53 2.68 16.81 17.80
CA PHE A 53 1.79 16.97 16.65
C PHE A 53 2.44 16.48 15.35
N GLY A 54 3.73 16.75 15.14
CA GLY A 54 4.49 16.26 14.00
C GLY A 54 4.53 14.74 13.95
N LEU A 55 4.83 14.09 15.08
CA LEU A 55 4.88 12.64 15.18
C LEU A 55 3.49 12.00 14.96
N LEU A 56 2.45 12.59 15.55
CA LEU A 56 1.05 12.19 15.35
C LEU A 56 0.65 12.30 13.88
N LEU A 57 1.02 13.39 13.20
CA LEU A 57 0.72 13.61 11.79
C LEU A 57 1.40 12.54 10.92
N VAL A 58 2.71 12.32 11.09
CA VAL A 58 3.46 11.33 10.31
C VAL A 58 2.90 9.93 10.51
N THR A 59 2.61 9.56 11.75
CA THR A 59 2.03 8.26 12.09
C THR A 59 0.63 8.12 11.51
N GLY A 60 -0.21 9.15 11.60
CA GLY A 60 -1.57 9.15 11.06
C GLY A 60 -1.61 8.97 9.54
N VAL A 61 -0.77 9.70 8.80
CA VAL A 61 -0.68 9.57 7.34
C VAL A 61 -0.13 8.21 6.94
N ALA A 62 0.90 7.70 7.63
CA ALA A 62 1.43 6.36 7.39
C ALA A 62 0.35 5.28 7.60
N LEU A 63 -0.45 5.40 8.67
CA LEU A 63 -1.53 4.47 8.96
C LEU A 63 -2.63 4.51 7.88
N GLN A 64 -2.98 5.70 7.39
CA GLN A 64 -3.94 5.84 6.28
C GLN A 64 -3.47 5.16 5.00
N LEU A 65 -2.16 5.26 4.68
CA LEU A 65 -1.58 4.59 3.51
C LEU A 65 -1.57 3.06 3.65
N VAL A 66 -1.35 2.55 4.87
CA VAL A 66 -1.47 1.13 5.18
C VAL A 66 -2.92 0.65 5.02
N VAL A 67 -3.88 1.38 5.57
CA VAL A 67 -5.32 1.06 5.44
C VAL A 67 -5.75 1.08 3.97
N LEU A 68 -5.28 2.06 3.20
CA LEU A 68 -5.52 2.14 1.75
C LEU A 68 -4.92 0.93 1.02
N GLY A 69 -3.69 0.54 1.37
CA GLY A 69 -3.03 -0.65 0.84
C GLY A 69 -3.86 -1.92 1.08
N MET A 70 -4.31 -2.12 2.33
CA MET A 70 -5.18 -3.25 2.68
C MET A 70 -6.52 -3.21 1.94
N ALA A 71 -7.14 -2.04 1.81
CA ALA A 71 -8.41 -1.89 1.08
C ALA A 71 -8.28 -2.26 -0.40
N LEU A 72 -7.15 -1.88 -1.03
CA LEU A 72 -6.85 -2.25 -2.41
C LEU A 72 -6.59 -3.75 -2.56
N GLU A 73 -5.92 -4.40 -1.59
CA GLU A 73 -5.73 -5.85 -1.59
C GLU A 73 -7.06 -6.61 -1.45
N VAL A 74 -7.91 -6.19 -0.51
CA VAL A 74 -9.24 -6.78 -0.32
C VAL A 74 -10.08 -6.62 -1.59
N ARG A 75 -10.06 -5.44 -2.22
CA ARG A 75 -10.76 -5.21 -3.50
C ARG A 75 -10.22 -6.13 -4.60
N GLY A 76 -8.89 -6.26 -4.71
CA GLY A 76 -8.26 -7.17 -5.66
C GLY A 76 -8.66 -8.64 -5.43
N GLN A 77 -8.79 -9.06 -4.16
CA GLN A 77 -9.24 -10.40 -3.79
C GLN A 77 -10.73 -10.65 -4.09
N LEU A 78 -11.61 -9.67 -3.81
CA LEU A 78 -13.04 -9.78 -4.11
C LEU A 78 -13.30 -9.90 -5.62
N LEU A 79 -12.54 -9.18 -6.43
CA LEU A 79 -12.54 -9.32 -7.90
C LEU A 79 -12.00 -10.70 -8.35
N ALA A 80 -11.22 -11.38 -7.50
CA ALA A 80 -10.72 -12.73 -7.74
C ALA A 80 -11.75 -13.83 -7.45
N THR A 81 -12.58 -13.65 -6.43
CA THR A 81 -13.64 -14.60 -6.08
C THR A 81 -14.91 -14.43 -6.92
N GLY A 82 -15.28 -13.20 -7.31
CA GLY A 82 -16.46 -12.95 -8.16
C GLY A 82 -16.36 -13.55 -9.57
N ASP A 83 -15.15 -13.75 -10.06
CA ASP A 83 -14.84 -14.35 -11.37
C ASP A 83 -14.87 -15.89 -11.37
N ARG A 84 -14.91 -16.53 -10.18
CA ARG A 84 -15.06 -18.00 -10.06
C ARG A 84 -16.52 -18.46 -10.04
N SER A 85 -17.46 -17.52 -9.94
CA SER A 85 -18.91 -17.81 -9.87
C SER A 85 -19.64 -17.62 -11.20
N ARG A 86 -18.90 -17.38 -12.30
CA ARG A 86 -19.39 -17.35 -13.68
C ARG A 86 -18.70 -18.45 -14.49
#